data_AF-A0A520ZTI9-F1
#
_entry.id   AF-A0A520ZTI9-F1
#
_cell.length_a   1.000
_cell.length_b   1.000
_cell.length_c   1.000
_cell.angle_alpha   90.00
_cell.angle_beta   90.00
_cell.angle_gamma   90.00
#
_symmetry.space_group_name_H-M   'P 1'
#
loop_
_entity.id
_entity.type
_entity.pdbx_description
1 polymer ?
#
loop_
_entity_poly.entity_id
_entity_poly.type
_entity_poly.pdbx_seq_one_letter_code
_entity_poly.pdbx_strand_id
1 'polypeptide(L)'
;MTETANASFSGPHWSDALVQELKSAAGNGRVGSRIVSESDRVRVWLIEMQPGERLPFHTHVLDYFWTATTPGKARSRYSDGNVAEAEYAVGDTRHFQFAKGDSMTHDLENIGDTVLCFTTVEFLDSENTPLL
;
A
#
# COMPACT_ATOMS: atom_id res chain seq x y z
N MET A 1 4.61 0.97 35.23
CA MET A 1 3.82 -0.01 34.45
C MET A 1 4.50 -0.14 33.11
N THR A 2 5.08 -1.30 32.87
CA THR A 2 5.94 -1.63 31.74
C THR A 2 5.16 -1.58 30.43
N GLU A 3 5.61 -0.72 29.51
CA GLU A 3 5.25 -0.80 28.08
C GLU A 3 5.55 -2.22 27.58
N THR A 4 4.51 -2.96 27.25
CA THR A 4 4.63 -4.11 26.36
C THR A 4 5.04 -3.58 24.99
N ALA A 5 6.34 -3.61 24.69
CA ALA A 5 6.83 -3.40 23.34
C ALA A 5 6.10 -4.36 22.40
N ASN A 6 5.38 -3.81 21.43
CA ASN A 6 4.68 -4.57 20.38
C ASN A 6 5.69 -5.46 19.65
N ALA A 7 5.71 -6.75 19.98
CA ALA A 7 6.56 -7.74 19.32
C ALA A 7 6.29 -7.83 17.79
N SER A 8 5.15 -7.32 17.33
CA SER A 8 4.71 -7.37 15.93
C SER A 8 5.56 -6.51 14.97
N PHE A 9 6.24 -5.48 15.44
CA PHE A 9 7.08 -4.61 14.58
C PHE A 9 8.57 -4.82 14.83
N SER A 10 8.97 -6.07 15.06
CA SER A 10 10.35 -6.48 15.28
C SER A 10 10.89 -7.27 14.09
N GLY A 11 12.20 -7.20 13.85
CA GLY A 11 12.87 -7.92 12.77
C GLY A 11 13.60 -7.03 11.76
N PRO A 12 14.28 -7.62 10.77
CA PRO A 12 15.24 -6.91 9.91
C PRO A 12 14.61 -5.91 8.95
N HIS A 13 13.29 -5.94 8.77
CA HIS A 13 12.56 -5.07 7.85
C HIS A 13 11.88 -3.90 8.56
N TRP A 14 11.94 -3.84 9.88
CA TRP A 14 11.38 -2.76 10.67
C TRP A 14 12.48 -1.85 11.20
N SER A 15 12.25 -0.54 11.15
CA SER A 15 13.09 0.46 11.79
C SER A 15 12.21 1.39 12.62
N ASP A 16 12.79 2.07 13.61
CA ASP A 16 12.03 3.02 14.44
C ASP A 16 11.36 4.09 13.57
N ALA A 17 12.03 4.57 12.52
CA ALA A 17 11.46 5.53 11.59
C ALA A 17 10.21 4.99 10.89
N LEU A 18 10.23 3.74 10.43
CA LEU A 18 9.09 3.09 9.79
C LEU A 18 7.93 2.87 10.77
N VAL A 19 8.24 2.49 12.01
CA VAL A 19 7.23 2.33 13.06
C VAL A 19 6.57 3.67 13.40
N GLN A 20 7.34 4.77 13.43
CA GLN A 20 6.77 6.10 13.66
C GLN A 20 5.95 6.58 12.45
N GLU A 21 6.40 6.33 11.22
CA GLU A 21 5.65 6.63 10.00
C GLU A 21 4.31 5.88 9.96
N LEU A 22 4.31 4.60 10.31
CA LEU A 22 3.09 3.78 10.36
C LEU A 22 2.05 4.35 11.34
N LYS A 23 2.48 4.87 12.50
CA LYS A 23 1.55 5.43 13.51
C LYS A 23 0.78 6.65 13.02
N SER A 24 1.29 7.39 12.04
CA SER A 24 0.61 8.55 11.46
C SER A 24 -0.10 8.24 10.14
N ALA A 25 -0.02 7.01 9.63
CA ALA A 25 -0.48 6.65 8.30
C ALA A 25 -1.98 6.38 8.18
N ALA A 26 -2.72 6.18 9.28
CA ALA A 26 -4.12 5.75 9.26
C ALA A 26 -5.08 6.64 8.43
N GLY A 27 -4.76 7.93 8.27
CA GLY A 27 -5.52 8.87 7.44
C GLY A 27 -4.91 9.15 6.07
N ASN A 28 -3.82 8.49 5.70
CA ASN A 28 -3.10 8.76 4.47
C ASN A 28 -3.69 7.96 3.29
N GLY A 29 -4.67 8.55 2.60
CA GLY A 29 -5.28 7.98 1.40
C GLY A 29 -4.43 8.05 0.12
N ARG A 30 -3.16 8.46 0.18
CA ARG A 30 -2.30 8.55 -1.01
C ARG A 30 -1.76 7.17 -1.39
N VAL A 31 -2.61 6.35 -2.00
CA VAL A 31 -2.33 4.96 -2.38
C VAL A 31 -1.49 4.81 -3.66
N GLY A 32 -0.97 5.90 -4.20
CA GLY A 32 0.01 5.87 -5.28
C GLY A 32 0.86 7.14 -5.41
N SER A 33 1.79 7.13 -6.37
CA SER A 33 2.71 8.26 -6.59
C SER A 33 2.00 9.47 -7.21
N ARG A 34 1.05 9.23 -8.12
CA ARG A 34 0.20 10.27 -8.73
C ARG A 34 -1.20 9.76 -9.06
N ILE A 35 -2.19 10.64 -8.98
CA ILE A 35 -3.50 10.43 -9.61
C ILE A 35 -3.33 10.68 -11.11
N VAL A 36 -3.86 9.77 -11.92
CA VAL A 36 -3.75 9.84 -13.40
C VAL A 36 -5.10 10.06 -14.07
N SER A 37 -6.19 9.73 -13.38
CA SER A 37 -7.57 9.94 -13.81
C SER A 37 -8.49 9.88 -12.60
N GLU A 38 -9.56 10.66 -12.62
CA GLU A 38 -10.64 10.60 -11.62
C GLU A 38 -11.97 10.88 -12.30
N SER A 39 -13.00 10.10 -11.95
CA SER A 39 -14.38 10.29 -12.39
C SER A 39 -15.32 10.22 -11.19
N ASP A 40 -16.63 10.26 -11.44
CA ASP A 40 -17.68 9.98 -10.47
C ASP A 40 -17.68 8.55 -9.90
N ARG A 41 -17.03 7.59 -10.57
CA ARG A 41 -17.05 6.16 -10.22
C ARG A 41 -15.71 5.65 -9.71
N VAL A 42 -14.61 6.14 -10.27
CA VAL A 42 -13.28 5.60 -9.96
C VAL A 42 -12.21 6.68 -9.87
N ARG A 43 -11.21 6.40 -9.04
CA ARG A 43 -9.94 7.13 -9.00
C ARG A 43 -8.82 6.19 -9.42
N VAL A 44 -7.99 6.62 -10.36
CA VAL A 44 -6.88 5.83 -10.90
C VAL A 44 -5.56 6.44 -10.48
N TRP A 45 -4.72 5.62 -9.86
CA TRP A 45 -3.37 5.96 -9.44
C TRP A 45 -2.33 5.24 -10.28
N LEU A 46 -1.20 5.91 -10.50
CA LEU A 46 0.05 5.27 -10.87
C LEU A 46 0.88 5.08 -9.60
N ILE A 47 1.50 3.92 -9.48
CA ILE A 47 2.67 3.68 -8.64
C ILE A 47 3.83 3.45 -9.59
N GLU A 48 4.94 4.15 -9.36
CA GLU A 48 6.21 3.94 -10.05
C GLU A 48 7.31 4.05 -9.00
N MET A 49 8.17 3.04 -8.92
CA MET A 49 9.27 2.97 -7.97
C MET A 49 10.52 2.44 -8.66
N GLN A 50 11.60 3.22 -8.59
CA GLN A 50 12.95 2.76 -8.94
C GLN A 50 13.41 1.65 -7.96
N PRO A 51 14.44 0.85 -8.30
CA PRO A 51 15.05 -0.08 -7.36
C PRO A 51 15.40 0.59 -6.02
N GLY A 52 14.91 0.02 -4.91
CA GLY A 52 15.09 0.56 -3.55
C GLY A 52 14.15 1.71 -3.17
N GLU A 53 13.34 2.23 -4.10
CA GLU A 53 12.29 3.19 -3.76
C GLU A 53 11.08 2.53 -3.11
N ARG A 54 10.28 3.37 -2.45
CA ARG A 54 9.13 2.94 -1.68
C ARG A 54 7.98 3.92 -1.82
N LEU A 55 6.78 3.38 -1.98
CA LEU A 55 5.55 4.08 -1.67
C LEU A 55 5.36 4.06 -0.13
N PRO A 56 5.36 5.22 0.56
CA PRO A 56 5.24 5.28 2.02
C PRO A 56 3.99 4.60 2.57
N PHE A 57 3.91 4.40 3.90
CA PHE A 57 2.71 3.85 4.52
C PHE A 57 1.48 4.67 4.13
N HIS A 58 0.48 3.98 3.60
CA HIS A 58 -0.79 4.52 3.13
C HIS A 58 -1.91 3.57 3.53
N THR A 59 -3.14 4.09 3.54
CA THR A 59 -4.32 3.38 4.00
C THR A 59 -5.35 3.27 2.89
N HIS A 60 -5.75 2.04 2.61
CA HIS A 60 -6.92 1.72 1.78
C HIS A 60 -8.15 1.63 2.67
N VAL A 61 -9.22 2.31 2.26
CA VAL A 61 -10.57 2.17 2.86
C VAL A 61 -11.63 1.84 1.80
N LEU A 62 -11.28 1.98 0.52
CA LEU A 62 -12.17 1.75 -0.62
C LEU A 62 -11.89 0.38 -1.24
N ASP A 63 -12.91 -0.24 -1.83
CA ASP A 63 -12.72 -1.35 -2.76
C ASP A 63 -11.77 -0.89 -3.87
N TYR A 64 -10.83 -1.76 -4.22
CA TYR A 64 -9.86 -1.43 -5.24
C TYR A 64 -9.28 -2.68 -5.88
N PHE A 65 -8.63 -2.47 -7.03
CA PHE A 65 -7.70 -3.45 -7.57
C PHE A 65 -6.43 -2.75 -8.05
N TRP A 66 -5.37 -3.53 -8.18
CA TRP A 66 -4.16 -3.08 -8.88
C TRP A 66 -3.81 -4.04 -9.99
N THR A 67 -3.12 -3.55 -11.01
CA THR A 67 -2.45 -4.38 -12.03
C THR A 67 -0.99 -3.98 -12.12
N ALA A 68 -0.09 -4.97 -12.03
CA ALA A 68 1.34 -4.76 -12.27
C ALA A 68 1.56 -4.50 -13.77
N THR A 69 2.13 -3.35 -14.11
CA THR A 69 2.40 -2.96 -15.50
C THR A 69 3.86 -3.17 -15.90
N THR A 70 4.70 -3.59 -14.95
CA THR A 70 6.06 -4.10 -15.16
C THR A 70 6.28 -5.34 -14.29
N PRO A 71 7.21 -6.24 -14.65
CA PRO A 71 7.60 -7.32 -13.75
C PRO A 71 8.57 -6.79 -12.68
N GLY A 72 8.60 -7.43 -11.52
CA GLY A 72 9.56 -7.08 -10.47
C GLY A 72 9.27 -7.73 -9.13
N LYS A 73 9.99 -7.31 -8.08
CA LYS A 73 9.86 -7.83 -6.72
C LYS A 73 9.56 -6.70 -5.75
N ALA A 74 8.61 -6.91 -4.85
CA ALA A 74 8.32 -5.95 -3.81
C ALA A 74 8.24 -6.57 -2.42
N ARG A 75 8.44 -5.73 -1.42
CA ARG A 75 8.13 -6.01 -0.02
C ARG A 75 7.04 -5.07 0.47
N SER A 76 6.06 -5.59 1.18
CA SER A 76 5.07 -4.80 1.91
C SER A 76 5.19 -5.08 3.39
N ARG A 77 5.15 -4.02 4.19
CA ARG A 77 5.02 -4.09 5.65
C ARG A 77 3.64 -3.60 6.04
N TYR A 78 2.94 -4.36 6.87
CA TYR A 78 1.54 -4.14 7.20
C TYR A 78 1.38 -3.64 8.64
N SER A 79 0.26 -2.96 8.92
CA SER A 79 -0.06 -2.43 10.24
C SER A 79 -0.28 -3.47 11.33
N ASP A 80 -0.48 -4.74 10.96
CA ASP A 80 -0.54 -5.87 11.90
C ASP A 80 0.85 -6.44 12.23
N GLY A 81 1.92 -5.89 11.63
CA GLY A 81 3.30 -6.34 11.79
C GLY A 81 3.77 -7.33 10.73
N ASN A 82 2.86 -7.85 9.90
CA ASN A 82 3.20 -8.78 8.84
C ASN A 82 4.13 -8.14 7.81
N VAL A 83 5.03 -8.94 7.26
CA VAL A 83 5.92 -8.57 6.15
C VAL A 83 5.75 -9.60 5.05
N ALA A 84 5.36 -9.15 3.86
CA ALA A 84 5.19 -10.01 2.69
C ALA A 84 6.15 -9.58 1.60
N GLU A 85 6.76 -10.56 0.93
CA GLU A 85 7.50 -10.35 -0.31
C GLU A 85 6.77 -11.05 -1.45
N ALA A 86 6.75 -10.43 -2.62
CA ALA A 86 6.10 -10.96 -3.80
C ALA A 86 6.90 -10.65 -5.06
N GLU A 87 6.84 -11.59 -6.01
CA GLU A 87 7.31 -11.41 -7.37
C GLU A 87 6.09 -11.24 -8.28
N TYR A 88 6.18 -10.30 -9.20
CA TYR A 88 5.10 -9.90 -10.09
C TYR A 88 5.47 -10.14 -11.55
N ALA A 89 4.53 -10.69 -12.30
CA ALA A 89 4.52 -10.68 -13.75
C ALA A 89 3.69 -9.50 -14.28
N VAL A 90 3.96 -9.09 -15.51
CA VAL A 90 3.13 -8.09 -16.20
C VAL A 90 1.70 -8.62 -16.33
N GLY A 91 0.74 -7.82 -15.90
CA GLY A 91 -0.68 -8.18 -15.92
C GLY A 91 -1.16 -8.92 -14.68
N ASP A 92 -0.29 -9.20 -13.70
CA ASP A 92 -0.77 -9.69 -12.40
C ASP A 92 -1.73 -8.65 -11.80
N THR A 93 -2.89 -9.14 -11.35
CA THR A 93 -3.96 -8.31 -10.81
C THR A 93 -4.48 -8.92 -9.52
N ARG A 94 -4.73 -8.08 -8.50
CA ARG A 94 -5.44 -8.49 -7.28
C ARG A 94 -6.53 -7.50 -6.93
N HIS A 95 -7.63 -8.04 -6.43
CA HIS A 95 -8.81 -7.32 -5.99
C HIS A 95 -8.92 -7.35 -4.47
N PHE A 96 -9.37 -6.25 -3.89
CA PHE A 96 -9.60 -6.09 -2.46
C PHE A 96 -10.96 -5.44 -2.24
N GLN A 97 -11.63 -5.86 -1.18
CA GLN A 97 -12.91 -5.31 -0.76
C GLN A 97 -12.86 -4.93 0.71
N PHE A 98 -13.54 -3.85 1.07
CA PHE A 98 -13.59 -3.30 2.43
C PHE A 98 -15.04 -3.11 2.85
N ALA A 99 -15.44 -3.76 3.94
CA ALA A 99 -16.71 -3.45 4.57
C ALA A 99 -16.62 -2.09 5.29
N LYS A 100 -17.78 -1.54 5.67
CA LYS A 100 -17.84 -0.31 6.45
C LYS A 100 -16.98 -0.40 7.73
N GLY A 101 -16.02 0.51 7.84
CA GLY A 101 -15.08 0.61 8.95
C GLY A 101 -13.79 -0.20 8.77
N ASP A 102 -13.70 -1.05 7.76
CA ASP A 102 -12.47 -1.77 7.45
C ASP A 102 -11.42 -0.82 6.85
N SER A 103 -10.16 -1.13 7.11
CA SER A 103 -9.03 -0.45 6.49
C SER A 103 -7.82 -1.36 6.43
N MET A 104 -6.91 -1.09 5.49
CA MET A 104 -5.63 -1.77 5.39
C MET A 104 -4.54 -0.73 5.24
N THR A 105 -3.62 -0.69 6.21
CA THR A 105 -2.45 0.19 6.14
C THR A 105 -1.21 -0.63 5.86
N HIS A 106 -0.49 -0.27 4.81
CA HIS A 106 0.76 -0.89 4.44
C HIS A 106 1.63 0.08 3.63
N ASP A 107 2.88 -0.30 3.43
CA ASP A 107 3.73 0.31 2.42
C ASP A 107 4.11 -0.68 1.33
N LEU A 108 4.86 -0.20 0.34
CA LEU A 108 5.32 -1.02 -0.77
C LEU A 108 6.69 -0.56 -1.22
N GLU A 109 7.68 -1.43 -1.07
CA GLU A 109 9.09 -1.18 -1.37
C GLU A 109 9.53 -2.04 -2.55
N ASN A 110 10.16 -1.44 -3.55
CA ASN A 110 10.76 -2.17 -4.66
C ASN A 110 12.10 -2.77 -4.20
N ILE A 111 12.13 -4.09 -4.05
CA ILE A 111 13.33 -4.85 -3.65
C ILE A 111 14.02 -5.54 -4.83
N GLY A 112 13.53 -5.30 -6.05
CA GLY A 112 14.12 -5.78 -7.30
C GLY A 112 15.17 -4.83 -7.87
N ASP A 113 15.57 -5.12 -9.10
CA ASP A 113 16.58 -4.37 -9.87
C ASP A 113 15.98 -3.66 -11.11
N THR A 114 14.67 -3.74 -11.31
CA THR A 114 13.91 -3.07 -12.36
C THR A 114 12.98 -2.00 -11.80
N VAL A 115 12.50 -1.08 -12.65
CA VAL A 115 11.43 -0.16 -12.28
C VAL A 115 10.13 -0.94 -12.09
N LEU A 116 9.52 -0.81 -10.92
CA LEU A 116 8.29 -1.49 -10.56
C LEU A 116 7.10 -0.52 -10.65
N CYS A 117 6.12 -0.86 -11.48
CA CYS A 117 4.96 -0.03 -11.74
C CYS A 117 3.64 -0.78 -11.52
N PHE A 118 2.68 -0.09 -10.93
CA PHE A 118 1.30 -0.57 -10.80
C PHE A 118 0.31 0.51 -11.25
N THR A 119 -0.79 0.08 -11.85
CA THR A 119 -2.00 0.90 -11.97
C THR A 119 -2.99 0.45 -10.92
N THR A 120 -3.39 1.35 -10.02
CA THR A 120 -4.36 1.09 -8.95
C THR A 120 -5.65 1.83 -9.26
N VAL A 121 -6.79 1.16 -9.14
CA VAL A 121 -8.12 1.73 -9.36
C VAL A 121 -8.94 1.57 -8.10
N GLU A 122 -9.28 2.68 -7.46
CA GLU A 122 -10.20 2.74 -6.32
C GLU A 122 -11.63 3.00 -6.82
N PHE A 123 -12.61 2.31 -6.24
CA PHE A 123 -14.04 2.49 -6.51
C PHE A 123 -14.64 3.49 -5.51
N LEU A 124 -15.13 4.62 -6.01
CA LEU A 124 -15.63 5.73 -5.18
C LEU A 124 -17.03 5.48 -4.60
N ASP A 125 -17.71 4.44 -5.05
CA ASP A 125 -19.00 3.95 -4.55
C ASP A 125 -18.89 2.87 -3.47
N SER A 126 -17.69 2.72 -2.87
CA SER A 126 -17.45 1.83 -1.72
C SER A 126 -18.24 2.23 -0.47
N GLU A 127 -18.37 1.34 0.50
CA GLU A 127 -19.11 1.62 1.75
C GLU A 127 -18.47 2.69 2.64
N ASN A 128 -17.15 2.89 2.52
CA ASN A 128 -16.39 3.88 3.27
C ASN A 128 -16.22 5.18 2.47
N THR A 129 -16.11 6.31 3.17
CA THR A 129 -15.77 7.60 2.57
C THR A 129 -14.29 7.62 2.14
N PRO A 130 -13.94 8.14 0.95
CA PRO A 130 -12.56 8.34 0.54
C PRO A 130 -11.75 9.19 1.55
N LEU A 131 -10.46 8.89 1.71
CA LEU A 131 -9.54 9.62 2.59
C LEU A 131 -8.91 10.88 1.93
N LEU A 132 -9.23 11.16 0.67
CA LEU A 132 -8.77 12.32 -0.12
C LEU A 132 -9.96 12.99 -0.80
#